data_AF-I0KXF5-F1
#
_entry.id   AF-I0KXF5-F1
#
_cell.length_a   1.000
_cell.length_b   1.000
_cell.length_c   1.000
_cell.angle_alpha   90.00
_cell.angle_beta   90.00
_cell.angle_gamma   90.00
#
_symmetry.space_group_name_H-M   'P 1'
#
loop_
_entity.id
_entity.type
_entity.pdbx_description
1 polymer ?
#
loop_
_entity_poly.entity_id
_entity_poly.type
_entity_poly.pdbx_seq_one_letter_code
_entity_poly.pdbx_strand_id
1 'polypeptide(L)'
;MQAVNVGLDAPAPDDPALLDVVRDLRADIGPELANSGLTAGVAGDVASFVDNEDTFNDAFAVVGVATIILIIGLILIIFRSPIAALLPVVVVGVVLSITTGLVAAAGKAFDLSVSQDLQTILLIVLFGIGTDYIFFLLFRPPLRVTA
;
A
#
# COMPACT_ATOMS: atom_id res chain seq x y z
N MET A 1 16.09 -26.79 20.73
CA MET A 1 16.12 -25.82 19.62
C MET A 1 17.58 -25.48 19.36
N GLN A 2 18.09 -25.80 18.18
CA GLN A 2 19.44 -25.44 17.78
C GLN A 2 19.36 -24.13 16.99
N ALA A 3 20.02 -23.08 17.47
CA ALA A 3 20.09 -21.82 16.76
C ALA A 3 21.36 -21.79 15.91
N VAL A 4 21.21 -21.49 14.63
CA VAL A 4 22.31 -21.24 13.71
C VAL A 4 22.28 -19.75 13.40
N ASN A 5 23.33 -19.03 13.82
CA ASN A 5 23.45 -17.61 13.51
C ASN A 5 24.11 -17.45 12.13
N VAL A 6 23.41 -16.77 11.24
CA VAL A 6 23.92 -16.38 9.92
C VAL A 6 24.12 -14.87 9.96
N GLY A 7 25.37 -14.42 9.83
CA GLY A 7 25.68 -13.00 9.74
C GLY A 7 25.41 -12.50 8.32
N LEU A 8 24.49 -11.56 8.17
CA LEU A 8 24.22 -10.87 6.93
C LEU A 8 24.88 -9.49 7.00
N ASP A 9 25.79 -9.20 6.06
CA ASP A 9 26.46 -7.90 5.98
C ASP A 9 25.63 -6.98 5.08
N ALA A 10 25.12 -5.89 5.64
CA ALA A 10 24.31 -4.95 4.89
C ALA A 10 24.33 -3.53 5.48
N PRO A 11 24.06 -2.50 4.64
CA PRO A 11 24.07 -1.11 5.07
C PRO A 11 22.93 -0.75 6.02
N ALA A 12 21.75 -1.37 5.87
CA ALA A 12 20.56 -1.12 6.68
C ALA A 12 19.63 -2.37 6.75
N PRO A 13 18.86 -2.57 7.83
CA PRO A 13 18.01 -3.76 8.03
C PRO A 13 16.80 -3.87 7.09
N ASP A 14 16.41 -2.76 6.46
CA ASP A 14 15.28 -2.61 5.53
C ASP A 14 15.71 -2.63 4.05
N ASP A 15 16.98 -2.97 3.77
CA ASP A 15 17.47 -3.08 2.40
C ASP A 15 16.67 -4.16 1.63
N PRO A 16 16.04 -3.83 0.48
CA PRO A 16 15.24 -4.78 -0.27
C PRO A 16 16.01 -6.04 -0.65
N ALA A 17 17.32 -5.94 -0.91
CA ALA A 17 18.13 -7.12 -1.23
C ALA A 17 18.27 -8.09 -0.04
N LEU A 18 18.27 -7.57 1.20
CA LEU A 18 18.28 -8.40 2.40
C LEU A 18 16.94 -9.06 2.67
N LEU A 19 15.85 -8.30 2.48
CA LEU A 19 14.49 -8.79 2.67
C LEU A 19 14.23 -9.99 1.73
N ASP A 20 14.67 -9.88 0.48
CA ASP A 20 14.56 -10.96 -0.51
C ASP A 20 15.41 -12.19 -0.11
N VAL A 21 16.64 -12.00 0.37
CA VAL A 21 17.47 -13.13 0.87
C VAL A 21 16.80 -13.86 2.03
N VAL A 22 16.15 -13.15 2.96
CA VAL A 22 15.43 -13.79 4.06
C VAL A 22 14.19 -14.54 3.57
N ARG A 23 13.49 -14.02 2.56
CA ARG A 23 12.35 -14.69 1.91
C ARG A 23 12.78 -15.97 1.20
N ASP A 24 13.84 -15.90 0.39
CA ASP A 24 14.40 -17.05 -0.32
C ASP A 24 14.91 -18.12 0.65
N LEU A 25 15.62 -17.71 1.70
CA LEU A 25 16.08 -18.61 2.76
C LEU A 25 14.90 -19.33 3.43
N ARG A 26 13.81 -18.61 3.75
CA ARG A 26 12.61 -19.22 4.34
C ARG A 26 11.92 -20.16 3.36
N ALA A 27 11.93 -19.85 2.06
CA ALA A 27 11.33 -20.67 1.01
C ALA A 27 12.11 -21.97 0.75
N ASP A 28 13.45 -21.94 0.85
CA ASP A 28 14.31 -23.10 0.59
C ASP A 28 14.41 -24.06 1.78
N ILE A 29 14.40 -23.55 3.01
CA ILE A 29 14.52 -24.39 4.21
C ILE A 29 13.28 -25.29 4.41
N GLY A 30 12.08 -24.81 4.05
CA GLY A 30 10.83 -25.56 4.21
C GLY A 30 10.82 -26.92 3.48
N PRO A 31 11.08 -26.93 2.15
CA PRO A 31 11.18 -28.14 1.34
C PRO A 31 12.29 -29.09 1.79
N GLU A 32 13.46 -28.57 2.17
CA GLU A 32 14.60 -29.40 2.58
C GLU A 32 14.35 -30.13 3.91
N LEU A 33 13.58 -29.53 4.82
CA LEU A 33 13.27 -30.11 6.13
C LEU A 33 11.98 -30.97 6.15
N ALA A 34 11.18 -30.96 5.09
CA ALA A 34 9.90 -31.66 5.02
C ALA A 34 9.97 -33.16 5.34
N ASN A 35 11.09 -33.84 5.04
CA ASN A 35 11.27 -35.28 5.28
C ASN A 35 11.93 -35.60 6.64
N SER A 36 12.33 -34.59 7.39
CA SER A 36 13.11 -34.73 8.63
C SER A 36 12.27 -34.64 9.91
N GLY A 37 11.00 -34.22 9.80
CA GLY A 37 10.12 -33.97 10.96
C GLY A 37 10.53 -32.74 11.79
N LEU A 38 11.49 -31.94 11.31
CA LEU A 38 11.93 -30.70 11.96
C LEU A 38 11.19 -29.48 11.40
N THR A 39 10.88 -28.53 12.29
CA THR A 39 10.37 -27.20 11.94
C THR A 39 11.48 -26.18 12.11
N ALA A 40 11.81 -25.43 11.06
CA ALA A 40 12.71 -24.29 11.15
C ALA A 40 11.93 -22.98 11.20
N GLY A 41 12.46 -22.04 11.98
CA GLY A 41 12.00 -20.65 12.03
C GLY A 41 13.17 -19.72 11.78
N VAL A 42 12.95 -18.69 10.98
CA VAL A 42 13.91 -17.60 10.76
C VAL A 42 13.46 -16.43 11.62
N ALA A 43 14.37 -15.88 12.42
CA ALA A 43 14.12 -14.79 13.35
C ALA A 43 15.29 -13.77 13.32
N GLY A 44 15.03 -12.55 13.76
CA GLY A 44 15.97 -11.43 13.74
C GLY A 44 15.30 -10.13 13.27
N ASP A 45 16.04 -9.03 13.26
CA ASP A 45 15.51 -7.71 12.89
C ASP A 45 15.00 -7.69 11.44
N VAL A 46 15.79 -8.21 10.50
CA VAL A 46 15.41 -8.30 9.07
C VAL A 46 14.19 -9.21 8.86
N ALA A 47 14.15 -10.36 9.54
CA ALA A 47 12.98 -11.25 9.49
C ALA A 47 11.71 -10.60 10.07
N SER A 48 11.86 -9.79 11.11
CA SER A 48 10.74 -9.01 11.67
C SER A 48 10.25 -7.93 10.71
N PHE A 49 11.16 -7.30 9.95
CA PHE A 49 10.79 -6.36 8.88
C PHE A 49 9.99 -7.04 7.77
N VAL A 50 10.43 -8.20 7.29
CA VAL A 50 9.68 -9.00 6.29
C VAL A 50 8.30 -9.37 6.83
N ASP A 51 8.22 -9.89 8.05
CA ASP A 51 6.95 -10.28 8.66
C ASP A 51 5.99 -9.08 8.84
N ASN A 52 6.53 -7.90 9.17
CA ASN A 52 5.76 -6.65 9.23
C ASN A 52 5.26 -6.24 7.84
N GLU A 53 6.11 -6.25 6.81
CA GLU A 53 5.73 -5.88 5.45
C GLU A 53 4.62 -6.79 4.90
N ASP A 54 4.76 -8.10 5.08
CA ASP A 54 3.76 -9.09 4.65
C ASP A 54 2.43 -8.88 5.40
N THR A 55 2.49 -8.68 6.73
CA THR A 55 1.31 -8.40 7.56
C THR A 55 0.61 -7.11 7.14
N PHE A 56 1.38 -6.06 6.85
CA PHE A 56 0.84 -4.79 6.38
C PHE A 56 0.18 -4.96 5.02
N ASN A 57 0.81 -5.66 4.06
CA ASN A 57 0.25 -5.90 2.74
C ASN A 57 -1.06 -6.70 2.81
N ASP A 58 -1.12 -7.75 3.63
CA ASP A 58 -2.35 -8.50 3.87
C ASP A 58 -3.43 -7.62 4.53
N ALA A 59 -3.06 -6.83 5.53
CA ALA A 59 -3.98 -5.89 6.16
C ALA A 59 -4.52 -4.86 5.15
N PHE A 60 -3.66 -4.30 4.30
CA PHE A 60 -4.05 -3.39 3.22
C PHE A 60 -4.96 -4.07 2.20
N ALA A 61 -4.70 -5.33 1.84
CA ALA A 61 -5.56 -6.08 0.93
C ALA A 61 -6.96 -6.29 1.53
N VAL A 62 -7.05 -6.74 2.78
CA VAL A 62 -8.32 -6.94 3.49
C VAL A 62 -9.07 -5.62 3.67
N VAL A 63 -8.39 -4.57 4.15
CA VAL A 63 -8.98 -3.23 4.33
C VAL A 63 -9.39 -2.65 2.98
N GLY A 64 -8.60 -2.84 1.93
CA GLY A 64 -8.91 -2.41 0.57
C GLY A 64 -10.21 -3.05 0.06
N VAL A 65 -10.33 -4.38 0.17
CA VAL A 65 -11.55 -5.10 -0.22
C VAL A 65 -12.76 -4.64 0.60
N ALA A 66 -12.61 -4.52 1.93
CA ALA A 66 -13.67 -4.06 2.81
C ALA A 66 -14.12 -2.63 2.48
N THR A 67 -13.17 -1.75 2.16
CA THR A 67 -13.44 -0.35 1.77
C THR A 67 -14.18 -0.28 0.44
N ILE A 68 -13.80 -1.11 -0.55
CA ILE A 68 -14.50 -1.18 -1.83
C ILE A 68 -15.96 -1.63 -1.61
N ILE A 69 -16.18 -2.70 -0.83
CA ILE A 69 -17.52 -3.19 -0.51
C ILE A 69 -18.34 -2.10 0.20
N LEU A 70 -17.73 -1.44 1.19
CA LEU A 70 -18.36 -0.37 1.96
C LEU A 70 -18.76 0.80 1.06
N ILE A 71 -17.85 1.27 0.20
CA ILE A 71 -18.10 2.36 -0.75
C ILE A 71 -19.23 1.97 -1.69
N ILE A 72 -19.18 0.80 -2.33
CA ILE A 72 -20.24 0.35 -3.25
C ILE A 72 -21.60 0.29 -2.53
N GLY A 73 -21.63 -0.25 -1.30
CA GLY A 73 -22.83 -0.32 -0.48
C GLY A 73 -23.39 1.07 -0.12
N LEU A 74 -22.54 1.97 0.34
CA LEU A 74 -22.91 3.36 0.67
C LEU A 74 -23.38 4.13 -0.56
N ILE A 75 -22.77 3.92 -1.73
CA ILE A 75 -23.18 4.57 -2.98
C ILE A 75 -24.56 4.09 -3.41
N LEU A 76 -24.83 2.78 -3.34
CA LEU A 76 -26.14 2.20 -3.63
C LEU A 76 -27.23 2.76 -2.70
N ILE A 77 -26.92 2.94 -1.42
CA ILE A 77 -27.86 3.42 -0.41
C ILE A 77 -28.09 4.94 -0.49
N ILE A 78 -27.02 5.74 -0.59
CA ILE A 78 -27.09 7.20 -0.48
C ILE A 78 -27.59 7.84 -1.76
N PHE A 79 -27.05 7.43 -2.91
CA PHE A 79 -27.21 8.26 -4.11
C PHE A 79 -28.36 7.85 -5.00
N ARG A 80 -28.77 6.56 -5.03
CA ARG A 80 -29.72 6.00 -6.01
C ARG A 80 -29.36 6.25 -7.50
N SER A 81 -28.36 7.10 -7.78
CA SER A 81 -27.67 7.41 -9.03
C SER A 81 -26.17 7.17 -8.79
N PRO A 82 -25.66 5.96 -9.09
CA PRO A 82 -24.29 5.53 -8.78
C PRO A 82 -23.19 6.34 -9.50
N ILE A 83 -23.55 7.12 -10.51
CA ILE A 83 -22.61 7.89 -11.35
C ILE A 83 -21.93 9.02 -10.57
N ALA A 84 -22.65 9.71 -9.67
CA ALA A 84 -22.10 10.85 -8.94
C ALA A 84 -20.99 10.46 -7.95
N ALA A 85 -20.98 9.22 -7.47
CA ALA A 85 -20.03 8.75 -6.49
C ALA A 85 -18.90 7.89 -7.07
N LEU A 86 -19.08 7.29 -8.25
CA LEU A 86 -17.98 6.66 -8.99
C LEU A 86 -16.97 7.68 -9.52
N LEU A 87 -17.43 8.89 -9.85
CA LEU A 87 -16.60 9.95 -10.39
C LEU A 87 -15.37 10.27 -9.52
N PRO A 88 -15.50 10.57 -8.20
CA PRO A 88 -14.33 10.84 -7.36
C PRO A 88 -13.39 9.64 -7.20
N VAL A 89 -13.91 8.43 -7.10
CA VAL A 89 -13.08 7.21 -6.96
C VAL A 89 -12.23 6.99 -8.21
N VAL A 90 -12.82 7.08 -9.40
CA VAL A 90 -12.11 6.90 -10.67
C VAL A 90 -11.07 7.99 -10.88
N VAL A 91 -11.43 9.25 -10.62
CA VAL A 91 -10.50 10.38 -10.79
C VAL A 91 -9.33 10.26 -9.82
N VAL A 92 -9.58 10.00 -8.54
CA VAL A 92 -8.51 9.83 -7.55
C VAL A 92 -7.62 8.64 -7.90
N GLY A 93 -8.19 7.51 -8.36
CA GLY A 93 -7.40 6.35 -8.78
C GLY A 93 -6.46 6.66 -9.95
N VAL A 94 -6.95 7.37 -10.97
CA VAL A 94 -6.11 7.79 -12.11
C VAL A 94 -5.01 8.76 -11.67
N VAL A 95 -5.37 9.76 -10.85
CA VAL A 95 -4.39 10.74 -10.35
C VAL A 95 -3.34 10.04 -9.50
N LEU A 96 -3.75 9.09 -8.64
CA LEU A 96 -2.83 8.33 -7.81
C LEU A 96 -1.79 7.62 -8.67
N SER A 97 -2.19 6.87 -9.71
CA SER A 97 -1.26 6.16 -10.59
C SER A 97 -0.23 7.09 -11.24
N ILE A 98 -0.66 8.28 -11.68
CA ILE A 98 0.23 9.29 -12.26
C ILE A 98 1.18 9.83 -11.19
N THR A 99 0.65 10.17 -10.01
CA THR A 99 1.43 10.69 -8.89
C THR A 99 2.47 9.68 -8.41
N THR A 100 2.14 8.39 -8.28
CA THR A 100 3.10 7.36 -7.87
C THR A 100 4.26 7.28 -8.86
N GLY A 101 3.97 7.33 -10.17
CA GLY A 101 5.00 7.35 -11.21
C GLY A 101 5.89 8.60 -11.15
N LEU A 102 5.28 9.78 -10.93
CA LEU A 102 6.02 11.03 -10.77
C LEU A 102 6.91 11.03 -9.52
N VAL A 103 6.38 10.57 -8.39
CA VAL A 103 7.11 10.48 -7.11
C VAL A 103 8.26 9.49 -7.21
N ALA A 104 8.07 8.34 -7.87
CA ALA A 104 9.14 7.38 -8.12
C ALA A 104 10.25 7.97 -9.02
N ALA A 105 9.88 8.74 -10.04
CA ALA A 105 10.83 9.43 -10.90
C ALA A 105 11.61 10.52 -10.14
N ALA A 106 10.92 11.30 -9.31
CA ALA A 106 11.52 12.32 -8.46
C ALA A 106 12.45 11.69 -7.39
N GLY A 107 12.03 10.57 -6.78
CA GLY A 107 12.85 9.82 -5.83
C GLY A 107 14.19 9.41 -6.44
N LYS A 108 14.18 8.89 -7.67
CA LYS A 108 15.40 8.55 -8.41
C LYS A 108 16.24 9.78 -8.78
N ALA A 109 15.61 10.91 -9.10
CA ALA A 109 16.31 12.12 -9.52
C ALA A 109 16.99 12.87 -8.36
N PHE A 110 16.40 12.81 -7.17
CA PHE A 110 16.86 13.53 -5.98
C PHE A 110 17.47 12.61 -4.90
N ASP A 111 17.67 11.33 -5.20
CA ASP A 111 18.19 10.31 -4.28
C ASP A 111 17.37 10.21 -2.97
N LEU A 112 16.05 10.33 -3.10
CA LEU A 112 15.11 10.26 -1.98
C LEU A 112 14.51 8.86 -1.87
N SER A 113 14.53 8.31 -0.65
CA SER A 113 13.88 7.04 -0.35
C SER A 113 12.36 7.22 -0.30
N VAL A 114 11.64 6.51 -1.18
CA VAL A 114 10.17 6.50 -1.21
C VAL A 114 9.70 5.30 -0.41
N SER A 115 9.37 5.52 0.87
CA SER A 115 8.86 4.48 1.77
C SER A 115 7.36 4.22 1.60
N GLN A 116 6.91 3.07 2.09
CA GLN A 116 5.50 2.68 2.08
C GLN A 116 4.62 3.63 2.94
N ASP A 117 5.19 4.22 4.00
CA ASP A 117 4.53 5.24 4.83
C ASP A 117 4.18 6.49 4.01
N LEU A 118 5.11 6.97 3.17
CA LEU A 118 4.88 8.11 2.31
C LEU A 118 3.78 7.83 1.28
N GLN A 119 3.74 6.63 0.70
CA GLN A 119 2.67 6.24 -0.22
C GLN A 119 1.31 6.21 0.48
N THR A 120 1.25 5.71 1.72
CA THR A 120 0.01 5.64 2.51
C THR A 120 -0.54 7.04 2.80
N ILE A 121 0.31 7.95 3.27
CA ILE A 121 -0.08 9.35 3.53
C ILE A 121 -0.56 10.02 2.24
N LEU A 122 0.15 9.81 1.13
CA LEU A 122 -0.19 10.40 -0.17
C LEU A 122 -1.57 9.93 -0.67
N LEU A 123 -1.89 8.64 -0.49
CA LEU A 123 -3.20 8.09 -0.81
C LEU A 123 -4.32 8.74 0.03
N ILE A 124 -4.12 8.86 1.34
CA ILE A 124 -5.12 9.46 2.25
C ILE A 124 -5.36 10.94 1.90
N VAL A 125 -4.28 11.70 1.70
CA VAL A 125 -4.35 13.14 1.36
C VAL A 125 -5.03 13.35 0.02
N LEU A 126 -4.68 12.55 -0.99
CA LEU A 126 -5.25 12.66 -2.33
C LEU A 126 -6.75 12.34 -2.33
N PHE A 127 -7.18 11.33 -1.57
CA PHE A 127 -8.60 10.98 -1.48
C PHE A 127 -9.41 12.05 -0.74
N GLY A 128 -8.88 12.58 0.36
CA GLY A 128 -9.54 13.63 1.14
C GLY A 128 -9.72 14.92 0.35
N ILE A 129 -8.62 15.45 -0.20
CA ILE A 129 -8.63 16.71 -0.95
C ILE A 129 -9.31 16.54 -2.32
N GLY A 130 -9.06 15.42 -3.01
CA GLY A 130 -9.64 15.15 -4.34
C GLY A 130 -11.16 15.02 -4.31
N THR A 131 -11.70 14.31 -3.31
CA THR A 131 -13.16 14.15 -3.18
C THR A 131 -13.83 15.48 -2.85
N ASP A 132 -13.24 16.29 -1.96
CA ASP A 132 -13.77 17.60 -1.58
C ASP A 132 -13.83 18.56 -2.78
N TYR A 133 -12.77 18.63 -3.60
CA TYR A 133 -12.77 19.45 -4.81
C TYR A 133 -13.79 18.98 -5.85
N ILE A 134 -13.95 17.66 -6.03
CA ILE A 134 -14.91 17.11 -6.99
C ILE A 134 -16.34 17.46 -6.57
N PHE A 135 -16.67 17.35 -5.28
CA PHE A 135 -17.96 17.78 -4.78
C PHE A 135 -18.14 19.30 -4.85
N PHE A 136 -17.12 20.09 -4.53
CA PHE A 136 -17.19 21.55 -4.69
C PHE A 136 -17.49 21.95 -6.14
N LEU A 137 -16.83 21.33 -7.12
CA LEU A 137 -17.08 21.61 -8.54
C LEU A 137 -18.45 21.13 -9.01
N LEU A 138 -18.92 19.98 -8.53
CA LEU A 138 -20.23 19.43 -8.89
C LEU A 138 -21.40 20.26 -8.33
N PHE A 139 -21.27 20.73 -7.10
CA PHE A 139 -22.31 21.48 -6.40
C PHE A 139 -22.15 22.99 -6.48
N ARG A 140 -21.13 23.50 -7.18
CA ARG A 140 -20.98 24.94 -7.42
C ARG A 140 -22.25 25.47 -8.10
N PRO A 141 -23.04 26.32 -7.44
CA PRO A 141 -24.18 26.92 -8.09
C PRO A 141 -23.67 27.85 -9.20
N PRO A 142 -24.27 27.83 -10.41
CA PRO A 142 -23.96 28.83 -11.41
C PRO A 142 -24.33 30.19 -10.81
N LEU A 143 -23.35 31.09 -10.75
CA LEU A 143 -23.56 32.47 -10.34
C LEU A 143 -24.64 33.05 -11.25
N ARG A 144 -25.86 33.20 -10.72
CA ARG A 144 -26.94 33.91 -11.40
C ARG A 144 -26.57 35.38 -11.37
N VAL A 145 -25.91 35.84 -12.42
CA VAL A 145 -25.75 37.26 -12.70
C VAL A 145 -27.12 37.76 -13.13
N THR A 146 -27.94 38.14 -12.15
CA THR A 146 -29.12 38.98 -12.39
C THR A 146 -28.63 40.42 -12.47
N ALA A 147 -28.62 40.96 -13.69
CA ALA A 147 -28.47 42.38 -14.00
C ALA A 147 -29.75 43.15 -13.66
#